data_AF-A0A7S0Z459-F1
#
_entry.id   AF-A0A7S0Z459-F1
#
_cell.length_a   1.000
_cell.length_b   1.000
_cell.length_c   1.000
_cell.angle_alpha   90.00
_cell.angle_beta   90.00
_cell.angle_gamma   90.00
#
_symmetry.space_group_name_H-M   'P 1'
#
loop_
_entity.id
_entity.type
_entity.pdbx_description
1 polymer ?
#
loop_
_entity_poly.entity_id
_entity_poly.type
_entity_poly.pdbx_seq_one_letter_code
_entity_poly.pdbx_strand_id
1 'polypeptide(L)'
;YVPVARPKELGDAILKAFSKTALTGKIRIAREGINCTAAGDVDTIDAFVAYMTSIKELGLEDKCGDDDFWKRELGCAHAFATLSVRVVDEIVPFGARELDPNTVSEECVDALTPEAWHAALKQMQTLGVNSGTSLLDVRNFYESRI
;
A
#
# COMPACT_ATOMS: atom_id res chain seq x y z
N TYR A 1 4.30 -2.97 6.28
CA TYR A 1 3.79 -3.87 7.32
C TYR A 1 4.28 -3.35 8.64
N VAL A 2 3.38 -3.09 9.57
CA VAL A 2 3.72 -2.58 10.91
C VAL A 2 2.74 -3.22 11.88
N PRO A 3 3.18 -3.89 12.95
CA PRO A 3 2.24 -4.54 13.86
C PRO A 3 1.27 -3.52 14.47
N VAL A 4 -0.04 -3.80 14.36
CA VAL A 4 -1.11 -3.02 14.98
C VAL A 4 -1.75 -3.85 16.09
N ALA A 5 -1.57 -3.42 17.33
CA ALA A 5 -2.04 -4.12 18.51
C ALA A 5 -3.57 -4.16 18.59
N ARG A 6 -4.21 -3.04 18.24
CA ARG A 6 -5.67 -2.85 18.37
C ARG A 6 -6.31 -2.31 17.08
N PRO A 7 -6.41 -3.14 16.02
CA PRO A 7 -6.90 -2.73 14.69
C PRO A 7 -8.27 -2.04 14.71
N LYS A 8 -9.19 -2.52 15.56
CA LYS A 8 -10.53 -1.94 15.70
C LYS A 8 -10.49 -0.53 16.25
N GLU A 9 -9.70 -0.28 17.31
CA GLU A 9 -9.62 1.05 17.90
C GLU A 9 -8.98 2.05 16.93
N LEU A 10 -7.93 1.64 16.22
CA LEU A 10 -7.32 2.44 15.17
C LEU A 10 -8.32 2.77 14.04
N GLY A 11 -9.08 1.78 13.58
CA GLY A 11 -10.09 1.97 12.55
C GLY A 11 -11.21 2.92 12.99
N ASP A 12 -11.73 2.75 14.21
CA ASP A 12 -12.75 3.63 14.78
C ASP A 12 -12.22 5.08 14.94
N ALA A 13 -10.95 5.25 15.32
CA ALA A 13 -10.30 6.55 15.45
C ALA A 13 -10.16 7.27 14.09
N ILE A 14 -9.68 6.56 13.06
CA ILE A 14 -9.57 7.09 11.69
C ILE A 14 -10.96 7.49 11.17
N LEU A 15 -11.94 6.59 11.30
CA LEU A 15 -13.30 6.87 10.83
C LEU A 15 -13.91 8.08 11.55
N LYS A 16 -13.70 8.22 12.86
CA LYS A 16 -14.15 9.37 13.63
C LYS A 16 -13.50 10.66 13.14
N ALA A 17 -12.18 10.67 12.93
CA ALA A 17 -11.41 11.83 12.49
C ALA A 17 -11.90 12.38 11.13
N PHE A 18 -12.29 11.50 10.21
CA PHE A 18 -12.69 11.88 8.84
C PHE A 18 -14.20 11.75 8.55
N SER A 19 -15.02 11.47 9.56
CA SER A 19 -16.48 11.27 9.40
C SER A 19 -17.23 12.48 8.83
N LYS A 20 -16.64 13.68 8.90
CA LYS A 20 -17.25 14.95 8.46
C LYS A 20 -16.41 15.66 7.39
N THR A 21 -15.48 14.96 6.75
CA THR A 21 -14.66 15.52 5.67
C THR A 21 -15.11 14.95 4.32
N ALA A 22 -14.54 15.47 3.23
CA ALA A 22 -14.74 14.92 1.89
C ALA A 22 -13.85 13.70 1.60
N LEU A 23 -13.15 13.15 2.62
CA LEU A 23 -12.26 12.01 2.43
C LEU A 23 -13.08 10.79 2.02
N THR A 24 -12.68 10.16 0.93
CA THR A 24 -13.18 8.88 0.45
C THR A 24 -12.03 7.90 0.30
N GLY A 25 -12.30 6.61 0.15
CA GLY A 25 -11.23 5.63 0.00
C GLY A 25 -11.52 4.28 0.63
N LYS A 26 -10.51 3.42 0.60
CA LYS A 26 -10.53 2.10 1.24
C LYS A 26 -9.32 1.99 2.15
N ILE A 27 -9.58 1.75 3.43
CA ILE A 27 -8.56 1.54 4.46
C ILE A 27 -8.81 0.16 5.07
N ARG A 28 -7.81 -0.71 4.99
CA ARG A 28 -7.84 -2.06 5.53
C ARG A 28 -6.80 -2.15 6.64
N ILE A 29 -7.22 -2.60 7.80
CA ILE A 29 -6.39 -2.68 9.00
C ILE A 29 -6.44 -4.10 9.50
N ALA A 30 -5.27 -4.70 9.71
CA ALA A 30 -5.11 -6.01 10.31
C ALA A 30 -4.03 -5.93 11.39
N ARG A 31 -3.78 -7.05 12.08
CA ARG A 31 -2.68 -7.10 13.07
C ARG A 31 -1.30 -6.88 12.44
N GLU A 32 -1.14 -7.24 11.18
CA GLU A 32 0.10 -7.08 10.40
C GLU A 32 0.34 -5.65 9.85
N GLY A 33 -0.68 -4.78 9.93
CA GLY A 33 -0.55 -3.38 9.53
C GLY A 33 -1.77 -2.79 8.83
N ILE A 34 -1.48 -1.88 7.90
CA ILE A 34 -2.47 -1.09 7.18
C ILE A 34 -2.17 -1.10 5.67
N ASN A 35 -3.22 -1.23 4.86
CA ASN A 35 -3.21 -0.93 3.44
C ASN A 35 -4.30 0.09 3.16
N CYS A 36 -3.95 1.20 2.52
CA CYS A 36 -4.91 2.27 2.28
C CYS A 36 -4.74 2.92 0.91
N THR A 37 -5.87 3.31 0.34
CA THR A 37 -5.97 4.30 -0.72
C THR A 37 -7.02 5.30 -0.29
N ALA A 38 -6.66 6.58 -0.28
CA ALA A 38 -7.54 7.68 0.10
C ALA A 38 -7.61 8.71 -1.02
N ALA A 39 -8.76 9.36 -1.17
CA ALA A 39 -9.04 10.37 -2.18
C ALA A 39 -9.80 11.55 -1.56
N GLY A 40 -9.45 12.75 -2.02
CA GLY A 40 -9.99 14.01 -1.55
C GLY A 40 -9.33 15.16 -2.31
N ASP A 41 -9.72 16.40 -2.02
CA ASP A 41 -8.94 17.55 -2.44
C ASP A 41 -7.58 17.59 -1.73
N VAL A 42 -6.71 18.51 -2.16
CA VAL A 42 -5.33 18.63 -1.66
C VAL A 42 -5.32 18.80 -0.14
N ASP A 43 -6.13 19.72 0.39
CA ASP A 43 -6.20 20.01 1.83
C ASP A 43 -6.68 18.79 2.64
N THR A 44 -7.67 18.05 2.13
CA THR A 44 -8.18 16.84 2.77
C THR A 44 -7.13 15.73 2.80
N ILE A 45 -6.37 15.55 1.71
CA ILE A 45 -5.28 14.56 1.65
C ILE A 45 -4.12 14.97 2.55
N ASP A 46 -3.75 16.25 2.58
CA ASP A 46 -2.68 16.75 3.46
C ASP A 46 -3.05 16.56 4.94
N ALA A 47 -4.31 16.83 5.30
CA ALA A 47 -4.83 16.55 6.65
C ALA A 47 -4.85 15.04 6.97
N PHE A 48 -5.17 14.19 5.99
CA PHE A 48 -5.11 12.73 6.14
C PHE A 48 -3.68 12.25 6.39
N VAL A 49 -2.72 12.69 5.58
CA VAL A 49 -1.29 12.34 5.74
C VAL A 49 -0.79 12.81 7.11
N ALA A 50 -1.04 14.06 7.50
CA ALA A 50 -0.62 14.59 8.80
C ALA A 50 -1.25 13.82 9.98
N TYR A 51 -2.52 13.42 9.86
CA TYR A 51 -3.15 12.58 10.88
C TYR A 51 -2.48 11.21 10.98
N MET A 52 -2.27 10.52 9.85
CA MET A 52 -1.68 9.19 9.83
C MET A 52 -0.24 9.19 10.37
N THR A 53 0.56 10.21 10.04
CA THR A 53 1.95 10.34 10.53
C THR A 53 2.03 10.73 12.01
N SER A 54 0.96 11.29 12.58
CA SER A 54 0.88 11.56 14.02
C SER A 54 0.63 10.32 14.88
N ILE A 55 0.20 9.20 14.27
CA ILE A 55 -0.10 7.95 14.97
C ILE A 55 1.21 7.20 15.22
N LYS A 56 1.76 7.35 16.42
CA LYS A 56 3.04 6.72 16.84
C LYS A 56 3.11 5.21 16.60
N GLU A 57 2.00 4.50 16.74
CA GLU A 57 1.95 3.04 16.51
C GLU A 57 2.31 2.65 15.06
N LEU A 58 2.12 3.56 14.10
CA LEU A 58 2.42 3.31 12.69
C LEU A 58 3.88 3.56 12.33
N GLY A 59 4.66 4.25 13.17
CA GLY A 59 6.07 4.55 12.90
C GLY A 59 6.29 5.38 11.62
N LEU A 60 5.39 6.32 11.34
CA LEU A 60 5.39 7.12 10.11
C LEU A 60 5.79 8.58 10.34
N GLU A 61 6.42 8.91 11.47
CA GLU A 61 6.73 10.28 11.86
C GLU A 61 7.64 10.99 10.85
N ASP A 62 8.55 10.26 10.20
CA ASP A 62 9.46 10.74 9.16
C ASP A 62 8.85 10.73 7.75
N LYS A 63 7.63 10.20 7.60
CA LYS A 63 6.94 10.06 6.31
C LYS A 63 6.01 11.22 5.96
N CYS A 64 5.97 12.26 6.79
CA CYS A 64 5.17 13.44 6.48
C CYS A 64 5.77 14.19 5.28
N GLY A 65 5.10 14.11 4.12
CA GLY A 65 5.57 14.71 2.88
C GLY A 65 6.59 13.86 2.10
N ASP A 66 6.75 12.58 2.45
CA ASP A 66 7.53 11.62 1.66
C ASP A 66 6.67 11.13 0.49
N ASP A 67 6.87 11.68 -0.71
CA ASP A 67 6.09 11.34 -1.92
C ASP A 67 6.44 9.94 -2.48
N ASP A 68 7.58 9.36 -2.12
CA ASP A 68 7.91 7.97 -2.48
C ASP A 68 7.09 6.98 -1.63
N PHE A 69 6.83 7.34 -0.38
CA PHE A 69 5.94 6.60 0.52
C PHE A 69 4.46 6.86 0.21
N TRP A 70 4.04 8.12 0.20
CA TRP A 70 2.69 8.55 -0.15
C TRP A 70 2.60 8.74 -1.66
N LYS A 71 2.28 7.66 -2.37
CA LYS A 71 2.14 7.63 -3.84
C LYS A 71 0.92 8.45 -4.31
N ARG A 72 1.07 9.78 -4.33
CA ARG A 72 0.03 10.74 -4.70
C ARG A 72 -0.08 10.85 -6.21
N GLU A 73 -1.31 10.81 -6.70
CA GLU A 73 -1.62 11.02 -8.12
C GLU A 73 -2.88 11.87 -8.26
N LEU A 74 -2.93 12.69 -9.32
CA LEU A 74 -4.16 13.40 -9.66
C LEU A 74 -5.20 12.40 -10.15
N GLY A 75 -6.33 12.34 -9.46
CA GLY A 75 -7.42 11.42 -9.77
C GLY A 75 -8.76 12.12 -9.88
N CYS A 76 -9.77 11.37 -10.30
CA CYS A 76 -11.16 11.83 -10.28
C CYS A 76 -11.78 11.56 -8.90
N ALA A 77 -12.59 12.49 -8.40
CA ALA A 77 -13.34 12.32 -7.14
C ALA A 77 -14.23 11.08 -7.12
N HIS A 78 -14.60 10.53 -8.29
CA HIS A 78 -15.44 9.34 -8.40
C HIS A 78 -14.71 8.01 -8.18
N ALA A 79 -13.39 8.01 -7.95
CA ALA A 79 -12.63 6.77 -7.71
C ALA A 79 -13.18 5.98 -6.51
N PHE A 80 -13.70 6.68 -5.50
CA PHE A 80 -14.35 6.09 -4.33
C PHE A 80 -15.63 6.86 -3.98
N ALA A 81 -16.74 6.15 -3.83
CA ALA A 81 -18.01 6.77 -3.47
C ALA A 81 -18.06 7.23 -2.01
N THR A 82 -17.37 6.51 -1.11
CA THR A 82 -17.38 6.74 0.34
C THR A 82 -16.04 6.35 0.95
N LEU A 83 -15.79 6.77 2.19
CA LEU A 83 -14.73 6.21 3.02
C LEU A 83 -15.17 4.85 3.57
N SER A 84 -14.37 3.81 3.34
CA SER A 84 -14.55 2.47 3.90
C SER A 84 -13.33 2.10 4.74
N VAL A 85 -13.49 2.09 6.07
CA VAL A 85 -12.48 1.59 7.01
C VAL A 85 -12.90 0.22 7.52
N ARG A 86 -12.08 -0.81 7.31
CA ARG A 86 -12.41 -2.19 7.68
C ARG A 86 -11.27 -2.87 8.42
N VAL A 87 -11.62 -3.53 9.52
CA VAL A 87 -10.75 -4.52 10.15
C VAL A 87 -10.87 -5.82 9.36
N VAL A 88 -9.74 -6.38 8.98
CA VAL A 88 -9.62 -7.60 8.17
C VAL A 88 -8.56 -8.52 8.78
N ASP A 89 -8.55 -9.77 8.35
CA ASP A 89 -7.53 -10.74 8.79
C ASP A 89 -6.17 -10.45 8.12
N GLU A 90 -6.18 -10.09 6.84
CA GLU A 90 -5.00 -9.75 6.03
C GLU A 90 -5.24 -8.43 5.28
N ILE A 91 -4.29 -7.50 5.28
CA ILE A 91 -4.38 -6.24 4.54
C ILE A 91 -4.31 -6.45 3.02
N VAL A 92 -3.65 -7.53 2.60
CA VAL A 92 -3.65 -8.09 1.24
C VAL A 92 -3.91 -9.60 1.36
N PRO A 93 -5.12 -10.09 1.04
CA PRO A 93 -5.48 -11.50 1.15
C PRO A 93 -4.56 -12.34 0.28
N PHE A 94 -3.71 -13.11 0.94
CA PHE A 94 -2.82 -14.06 0.29
C PHE A 94 -3.17 -15.50 0.71
N GLY A 95 -3.75 -15.67 1.89
CA GLY A 95 -4.21 -16.96 2.41
C GLY A 95 -3.14 -17.77 3.14
N ALA A 96 -1.95 -17.19 3.33
CA ALA A 96 -0.84 -17.77 4.11
C ALA A 96 -0.48 -16.82 5.26
N ARG A 97 -1.27 -16.87 6.32
CA ARG A 97 -1.23 -15.93 7.47
C ARG A 97 0.00 -16.11 8.37
N GLU A 98 0.68 -17.23 8.21
CA GLU A 98 1.92 -17.56 8.88
C GLU A 98 3.13 -16.83 8.30
N LEU A 99 3.00 -16.26 7.10
CA LEU A 99 4.06 -15.49 6.47
C LEU A 99 4.10 -14.09 7.05
N ASP A 100 5.24 -13.72 7.64
CA ASP A 100 5.53 -12.34 8.03
C ASP A 100 6.48 -11.72 7.00
N PRO A 101 6.03 -10.73 6.20
CA PRO A 101 6.87 -10.04 5.23
C PRO A 101 8.13 -9.41 5.83
N ASN A 102 8.13 -9.10 7.13
CA ASN A 102 9.29 -8.51 7.81
C ASN A 102 10.38 -9.54 8.14
N THR A 103 10.12 -10.83 7.94
CA THR A 103 11.09 -11.92 8.21
C THR A 103 11.81 -12.39 6.94
N VAL A 104 11.42 -11.88 5.77
CA VAL A 104 12.05 -12.23 4.50
C VAL A 104 13.44 -11.58 4.46
N SER A 105 14.48 -12.40 4.27
CA SER A 105 15.85 -11.91 4.17
C SER A 105 16.02 -11.01 2.95
N GLU A 106 16.70 -9.88 3.14
CA GLU A 106 17.13 -9.00 2.04
C GLU A 106 18.05 -9.74 1.06
N GLU A 107 18.76 -10.79 1.48
CA GLU A 107 19.56 -11.64 0.60
C GLU A 107 18.73 -12.45 -0.41
N CYS A 108 17.43 -12.62 -0.14
CA CYS A 108 16.52 -13.38 -1.00
C CYS A 108 15.66 -12.48 -1.89
N VAL A 109 15.62 -11.17 -1.63
CA VAL A 109 14.72 -10.23 -2.31
C VAL A 109 15.43 -8.91 -2.57
N ASP A 110 15.71 -8.65 -3.85
CA ASP A 110 16.19 -7.35 -4.32
C ASP A 110 15.02 -6.49 -4.82
N ALA A 111 14.79 -5.36 -4.15
CA ALA A 111 13.87 -4.33 -4.66
C ALA A 111 14.55 -3.52 -5.77
N LEU A 112 14.05 -3.64 -7.00
CA LEU A 112 14.61 -2.94 -8.15
C LEU A 112 13.97 -1.56 -8.33
N THR A 113 14.78 -0.55 -8.66
CA THR A 113 14.26 0.73 -9.17
C THR A 113 13.58 0.53 -10.53
N PRO A 114 12.70 1.45 -10.96
CA PRO A 114 12.08 1.36 -12.29
C PRO A 114 13.08 1.21 -13.44
N GLU A 115 14.23 1.89 -13.39
CA GLU A 115 15.28 1.82 -14.41
C GLU A 115 15.99 0.47 -14.41
N ALA A 116 16.32 -0.06 -13.21
CA ALA A 116 16.95 -1.36 -13.07
C ALA A 116 16.02 -2.49 -13.53
N TRP A 117 14.73 -2.39 -13.19
CA TRP A 117 13.69 -3.29 -13.68
C TRP A 117 13.60 -3.29 -15.21
N HIS A 118 13.55 -2.10 -15.82
CA HIS A 118 13.51 -1.96 -17.29
C HIS A 118 14.75 -2.54 -17.98
N ALA A 119 15.94 -2.32 -17.41
CA ALA A 119 17.18 -2.88 -17.92
C ALA A 119 17.18 -4.42 -17.87
N ALA A 120 16.72 -5.01 -16.76
CA ALA A 120 16.57 -6.46 -16.59
C ALA A 120 15.60 -7.05 -17.63
N LEU A 121 14.47 -6.38 -17.89
CA LEU A 121 13.52 -6.81 -18.91
C LEU A 121 14.12 -6.79 -20.33
N LYS A 122 14.89 -5.76 -20.68
CA LYS A 122 15.60 -5.70 -21.99
C LYS A 122 16.65 -6.79 -22.12
N GLN A 123 17.39 -7.06 -21.05
CA GLN A 123 18.36 -8.15 -21.02
C GLN A 123 17.66 -9.50 -21.21
N MET A 124 16.55 -9.74 -20.51
CA MET A 124 15.73 -10.95 -20.67
C MET A 124 15.22 -11.09 -22.12
N GLN A 125 14.74 -10.01 -22.73
CA GLN A 125 14.31 -10.01 -24.13
C GLN A 125 15.44 -10.35 -25.12
N THR A 126 16.67 -9.91 -24.82
CA THR A 126 17.85 -10.15 -25.65
C THR A 126 18.36 -11.59 -25.52
N LEU A 127 18.34 -12.14 -24.30
CA LEU A 127 18.80 -13.50 -24.00
C LEU A 127 17.74 -14.58 -24.27
N GLY A 128 16.46 -14.21 -24.31
CA GLY A 128 15.35 -15.14 -24.50
C GLY A 128 15.32 -16.23 -23.45
N VAL A 129 15.13 -17.49 -23.88
CA VAL A 129 15.12 -18.68 -23.00
C VAL A 129 16.42 -18.89 -22.22
N ASN A 130 17.53 -18.27 -22.64
CA ASN A 130 18.84 -18.40 -22.00
C ASN A 130 19.05 -17.42 -20.84
N SER A 131 18.08 -16.56 -20.53
CA SER A 131 18.20 -15.62 -19.41
C SER A 131 18.24 -16.32 -18.04
N GLY A 132 17.63 -17.52 -17.93
CA GLY A 132 17.42 -18.19 -16.64
C GLY A 132 16.41 -17.47 -15.73
N THR A 133 15.78 -16.40 -16.21
CA THR A 133 14.88 -15.54 -15.45
C THR A 133 13.44 -15.80 -15.86
N SER A 134 12.54 -15.86 -14.87
CA SER A 134 11.09 -15.89 -15.10
C SER A 134 10.48 -14.55 -14.75
N LEU A 135 9.62 -14.03 -15.63
CA LEU A 135 8.78 -12.87 -15.36
C LEU A 135 7.40 -13.35 -14.93
N LEU A 136 6.98 -12.98 -13.72
CA LEU A 136 5.69 -13.35 -13.16
C LEU A 136 4.87 -12.09 -12.85
N ASP A 137 3.67 -12.01 -13.42
CA ASP A 137 2.67 -11.05 -12.98
C ASP A 137 1.91 -11.65 -11.80
N VAL A 138 2.04 -11.03 -10.62
CA VAL A 138 1.44 -11.51 -9.36
C VAL A 138 0.05 -10.91 -9.09
N ARG A 139 -0.49 -10.15 -10.05
CA ARG A 139 -1.83 -9.55 -9.96
C ARG A 139 -2.91 -10.53 -10.37
N ASN A 140 -4.17 -10.13 -10.20
CA ASN A 140 -5.27 -10.95 -10.68
C ASN A 140 -5.30 -10.98 -12.22
N PHE A 141 -5.84 -12.07 -12.75
CA PHE A 141 -5.98 -12.29 -14.19
C PHE A 141 -6.66 -11.15 -14.96
N TYR A 142 -7.64 -10.45 -14.36
CA TYR A 142 -8.32 -9.33 -15.01
C TYR A 142 -7.44 -8.07 -15.10
N GLU A 143 -6.34 -8.01 -14.34
CA GLU A 143 -5.37 -6.91 -14.35
C GLU A 143 -4.23 -7.16 -15.35
N SER A 144 -4.01 -8.42 -15.74
CA SER A 144 -2.98 -8.80 -16.73
C SER A 144 -3.48 -8.70 -18.17
N ARG A 145 -4.79 -8.60 -18.37
CA ARG A 145 -5.42 -8.37 -19.68
C ARG A 145 -5.52 -6.87 -19.93
N ILE A 146 -4.41 -6.23 -20.28
CA ILE A 146 -4.36 -4.81 -20.67
C ILE A 146 -3.75 -4.69 -22.06
#